data_AF-A0A954D6C9-F1
#
_entry.id   AF-A0A954D6C9-F1
#
_cell.length_a   1.000
_cell.length_b   1.000
_cell.length_c   1.000
_cell.angle_alpha   90.00
_cell.angle_beta   90.00
_cell.angle_gamma   90.00
#
_symmetry.space_group_name_H-M   'P 1'
#
loop_
_entity.id
_entity.type
_entity.pdbx_description
1 polymer ?
#
loop_
_entity_poly.entity_id
_entity_poly.type
_entity_poly.pdbx_seq_one_letter_code
_entity_poly.pdbx_strand_id
1 'polypeptide(L)'
;MAVDRYTSTAMFGSNATRATENRKNHERTTTRAGRGVLIVAAVLLLAEITSAQTGIPGGAGHEFELQIPGTSVEIGATFDLPIYLETDEPAVSLMFITDVDPGAIAVLDVVPGSALETFQTLYGPPPVCDIVIYPDLTGAMVVMTFGTPFDSSVVGSEFLILRLLAVAPLPTESEIFSLTDIGDTIFTPVSIVASTPFRRGDVNADASCDLTDGVRILQHLFAGNPADCLDAADIDNDGQVTLPDAVLLLQFLFQGGVTMDDSCQPDSSPDQLLCPATSCP
;
A
#
# COMPACT_ATOMS: atom_id res chain seq x y z
N MET A 1 19.14 -21.69 -9.95
CA MET A 1 18.31 -21.15 -11.06
C MET A 1 16.89 -21.20 -10.54
N ALA A 2 16.42 -20.14 -9.88
CA ALA A 2 15.81 -18.94 -10.50
C ALA A 2 14.49 -19.32 -11.21
N VAL A 3 13.33 -18.71 -11.01
CA VAL A 3 12.78 -17.58 -10.22
C VAL A 3 11.24 -17.78 -10.28
N ASP A 4 10.52 -17.25 -9.29
CA ASP A 4 9.09 -16.90 -9.17
C ASP A 4 8.07 -17.18 -10.29
N ARG A 5 6.83 -17.46 -9.84
CA ARG A 5 5.63 -16.63 -10.11
C ARG A 5 4.41 -17.19 -9.37
N TYR A 6 3.86 -16.42 -8.41
CA TYR A 6 2.46 -16.51 -8.01
C TYR A 6 1.69 -15.37 -8.70
N THR A 7 0.92 -15.65 -9.75
CA THR A 7 -0.11 -14.74 -10.30
C THR A 7 -1.21 -15.50 -11.06
N SER A 8 -2.45 -15.32 -10.57
CA SER A 8 -3.79 -15.24 -11.21
C SER A 8 -4.20 -16.14 -12.39
N THR A 9 -5.42 -16.71 -12.30
CA THR A 9 -6.41 -16.67 -13.39
C THR A 9 -7.85 -16.72 -12.84
N ALA A 10 -8.60 -15.63 -12.99
CA ALA A 10 -10.07 -15.60 -12.87
C ALA A 10 -10.71 -15.52 -14.27
N MET A 11 -11.58 -16.48 -14.59
CA MET A 11 -12.37 -16.51 -15.83
C MET A 11 -13.69 -15.75 -15.63
N PHE A 12 -13.93 -14.74 -16.48
CA PHE A 12 -15.21 -14.04 -16.60
C PHE A 12 -16.28 -14.91 -17.29
N GLY A 13 -17.48 -14.94 -16.73
CA GLY A 13 -18.69 -15.49 -17.34
C GLY A 13 -19.88 -14.56 -17.14
N SER A 14 -20.22 -13.83 -18.20
CA SER A 14 -21.41 -12.99 -18.37
C SER A 14 -22.72 -13.71 -18.02
N ASN A 15 -23.66 -13.02 -17.35
CA ASN A 15 -25.02 -12.84 -17.86
C ASN A 15 -25.82 -11.79 -17.08
N ALA A 16 -26.41 -10.88 -17.85
CA ALA A 16 -27.34 -9.85 -17.41
C ALA A 16 -28.79 -10.36 -17.43
N THR A 17 -29.58 -10.08 -16.39
CA THR A 17 -31.05 -9.98 -16.50
C THR A 17 -31.67 -9.14 -15.38
N ARG A 18 -31.96 -7.87 -15.73
CA ARG A 18 -33.22 -7.13 -15.57
C ARG A 18 -34.18 -7.52 -14.41
N ALA A 19 -34.45 -6.58 -13.50
CA ALA A 19 -35.76 -6.40 -12.88
C ALA A 19 -36.00 -4.93 -12.47
N THR A 20 -37.19 -4.46 -12.77
CA THR A 20 -37.68 -3.09 -12.71
C THR A 20 -38.45 -2.77 -11.42
N GLU A 21 -38.55 -1.47 -11.15
CA GLU A 21 -39.71 -0.72 -10.62
C GLU A 21 -39.88 -0.40 -9.13
N ASN A 22 -40.10 0.91 -8.93
CA ASN A 22 -40.99 1.60 -8.00
C ASN A 22 -40.67 1.57 -6.49
N ARG A 23 -40.48 2.76 -5.89
CA ARG A 23 -41.56 3.67 -5.45
C ARG A 23 -41.00 4.94 -4.79
N LYS A 24 -41.63 6.06 -5.13
CA LYS A 24 -41.41 7.43 -4.63
C LYS A 24 -41.77 7.64 -3.15
N ASN A 25 -41.13 8.68 -2.60
CA ASN A 25 -41.54 9.59 -1.51
C ASN A 25 -41.33 9.18 -0.04
N HIS A 26 -40.33 9.80 0.60
CA HIS A 26 -40.57 10.59 1.81
C HIS A 26 -39.48 11.63 2.04
N GLU A 27 -39.83 12.91 1.94
CA GLU A 27 -39.07 14.01 2.52
C GLU A 27 -39.05 13.84 4.05
N ARG A 28 -37.86 13.94 4.66
CA ARG A 28 -37.72 14.30 6.07
C ARG A 28 -36.33 14.87 6.37
N THR A 29 -36.36 16.16 6.69
CA THR A 29 -35.68 16.78 7.84
C THR A 29 -34.17 16.58 7.97
N THR A 30 -33.46 17.66 7.62
CA THR A 30 -32.17 18.04 8.19
C THR A 30 -32.19 17.92 9.72
N THR A 31 -31.44 16.94 10.25
CA THR A 31 -31.03 16.94 11.66
C THR A 31 -29.59 16.44 11.73
N ARG A 32 -28.73 17.27 12.30
CA ARG A 32 -27.31 17.06 12.53
C ARG A 32 -27.11 15.99 13.61
N ALA A 33 -26.50 14.87 13.25
CA ALA A 33 -25.89 13.86 14.14
C ALA A 33 -24.86 13.12 13.25
N GLY A 34 -23.56 13.02 13.54
CA GLY A 34 -22.99 12.60 14.82
C GLY A 34 -23.01 11.07 14.86
N ARG A 35 -21.87 10.44 14.55
CA ARG A 35 -21.53 8.99 14.60
C ARG A 35 -21.92 8.13 13.39
N GLY A 36 -20.94 7.36 12.93
CA GLY A 36 -21.10 6.27 11.98
C GLY A 36 -19.83 5.42 11.87
N VAL A 37 -19.41 4.79 12.97
CA VAL A 37 -18.53 3.60 12.89
C VAL A 37 -19.37 2.52 12.22
N LEU A 38 -19.00 2.15 11.00
CA LEU A 38 -19.67 1.13 10.22
C LEU A 38 -19.14 -0.24 10.67
N ILE A 39 -19.80 -0.85 11.65
CA ILE A 39 -19.59 -2.27 11.98
C ILE A 39 -20.21 -3.08 10.84
N VAL A 40 -19.38 -3.58 9.92
CA VAL A 40 -19.81 -4.56 8.93
C VAL A 40 -19.48 -5.94 9.47
N ALA A 41 -20.49 -6.58 10.06
CA ALA A 41 -20.48 -8.00 10.32
C ALA A 41 -20.57 -8.75 8.98
N ALA A 42 -19.51 -9.44 8.58
CA ALA A 42 -19.56 -10.41 7.48
C ALA A 42 -19.71 -11.81 8.07
N VAL A 43 -20.93 -12.34 7.98
CA VAL A 43 -21.32 -13.68 8.39
C VAL A 43 -21.64 -14.51 7.13
N LEU A 44 -21.12 -15.74 7.13
CA LEU A 44 -21.59 -16.95 6.40
C LEU A 44 -21.16 -17.20 4.93
N LEU A 45 -20.24 -18.17 4.77
CA LEU A 45 -20.52 -19.38 3.99
C LEU A 45 -19.89 -20.62 4.67
N LEU A 46 -20.77 -21.57 5.02
CA LEU A 46 -20.53 -22.79 5.81
C LEU A 46 -19.83 -23.89 5.00
N ALA A 47 -18.79 -24.48 5.58
CA ALA A 47 -18.62 -25.94 5.58
C ALA A 47 -18.29 -26.37 7.02
N GLU A 48 -18.96 -27.43 7.45
CA GLU A 48 -19.08 -27.89 8.83
C GLU A 48 -17.74 -28.16 9.53
N ILE A 49 -17.40 -27.39 10.56
CA ILE A 49 -16.59 -27.86 11.70
C ILE A 49 -17.37 -27.58 12.99
N THR A 50 -18.50 -28.28 13.16
CA THR A 50 -19.11 -28.47 14.47
C THR A 50 -18.70 -29.84 15.01
N SER A 51 -17.55 -29.90 15.68
CA SER A 51 -17.39 -30.59 16.97
C SER A 51 -15.92 -30.55 17.43
N ALA A 52 -15.51 -29.43 17.99
CA ALA A 52 -14.51 -29.40 19.08
C ALA A 52 -14.50 -28.00 19.71
N GLN A 53 -15.62 -27.60 20.33
CA GLN A 53 -15.50 -26.73 21.50
C GLN A 53 -14.95 -27.58 22.66
N THR A 54 -13.66 -27.85 22.59
CA THR A 54 -12.82 -28.13 23.77
C THR A 54 -11.89 -26.94 23.81
N GLY A 55 -12.01 -26.11 24.86
CA GLY A 55 -11.44 -24.77 24.93
C GLY A 55 -10.08 -24.66 24.26
N ILE A 56 -9.97 -23.72 23.32
CA ILE A 56 -8.69 -23.23 22.84
C ILE A 56 -8.06 -22.56 24.07
N PRO A 57 -7.05 -23.16 24.71
CA PRO A 57 -6.35 -22.51 25.80
C PRO A 57 -5.43 -21.48 25.14
N GLY A 58 -5.63 -20.20 25.44
CA GLY A 58 -4.76 -19.13 24.95
C GLY A 58 -5.46 -17.99 24.21
N GLY A 59 -6.59 -17.51 24.72
CA GLY A 59 -6.82 -16.07 24.66
C GLY A 59 -5.88 -15.42 25.68
N ALA A 60 -4.62 -15.22 25.30
CA ALA A 60 -3.60 -14.54 26.10
C ALA A 60 -2.90 -13.54 25.19
N GLY A 61 -2.77 -12.30 25.67
CA GLY A 61 -2.35 -11.15 24.89
C GLY A 61 -1.00 -11.38 24.25
N HIS A 62 -1.01 -11.52 22.93
CA HIS A 62 0.17 -11.28 22.12
C HIS A 62 0.38 -9.76 22.09
N GLU A 63 1.53 -9.30 22.57
CA GLU A 63 1.96 -7.91 22.44
C GLU A 63 2.53 -7.77 21.02
N PHE A 64 1.82 -7.06 20.15
CA PHE A 64 2.29 -6.75 18.81
C PHE A 64 2.84 -5.34 18.84
N GLU A 65 4.14 -5.22 18.62
CA GLU A 65 4.74 -3.93 18.43
C GLU A 65 4.66 -3.57 16.94
N LEU A 66 3.93 -2.50 16.63
CA LEU A 66 3.98 -1.88 15.31
C LEU A 66 5.03 -0.77 15.39
N GLN A 67 6.27 -1.08 15.03
CA GLN A 67 7.31 -0.07 15.03
C GLN A 67 7.31 0.66 13.69
N ILE A 68 6.84 1.89 13.73
CA ILE A 68 7.11 2.86 12.69
C ILE A 68 8.23 3.73 13.25
N PRO A 69 9.45 3.70 12.70
CA PRO A 69 10.43 4.71 13.07
C PRO A 69 9.75 6.07 12.87
N GLY A 70 9.78 6.95 13.87
CA GLY A 70 9.15 8.27 13.78
C GLY A 70 9.71 9.04 12.59
N THR A 71 9.03 8.92 11.45
CA THR A 71 9.56 9.27 10.13
C THR A 71 8.51 10.09 9.42
N SER A 72 8.99 11.15 8.79
CA SER A 72 8.23 11.93 7.83
C SER A 72 8.34 11.23 6.49
N VAL A 73 7.22 10.78 5.94
CA VAL A 73 7.16 10.14 4.62
C VAL A 73 6.55 11.14 3.66
N GLU A 74 7.23 11.42 2.55
CA GLU A 74 6.65 12.27 1.50
C GLU A 74 5.54 11.52 0.77
N ILE A 75 4.50 12.23 0.36
CA ILE A 75 3.51 11.71 -0.58
C ILE A 75 4.23 11.19 -1.84
N GLY A 76 3.84 10.01 -2.29
CA GLY A 76 4.43 9.23 -3.37
C GLY A 76 5.55 8.29 -2.94
N ALA A 77 6.10 8.46 -1.73
CA ALA A 77 7.15 7.59 -1.24
C ALA A 77 6.62 6.23 -0.80
N THR A 78 7.39 5.19 -1.13
CA THR A 78 7.19 3.86 -0.56
C THR A 78 7.97 3.72 0.75
N PHE A 79 7.42 2.99 1.71
CA PHE A 79 8.08 2.72 2.99
C PHE A 79 7.71 1.33 3.51
N ASP A 80 8.63 0.74 4.27
CA ASP A 80 8.48 -0.57 4.85
C ASP A 80 8.03 -0.45 6.30
N LEU A 81 7.04 -1.25 6.67
CA LEU A 81 6.45 -1.30 8.00
C LEU A 81 6.58 -2.71 8.59
N PRO A 82 7.52 -2.95 9.50
CA PRO A 82 7.70 -4.25 10.14
C PRO A 82 6.55 -4.54 11.14
N ILE A 83 6.08 -5.78 11.12
CA ILE A 83 5.12 -6.34 12.06
C ILE A 83 5.87 -7.35 12.93
N TYR A 84 5.87 -7.11 14.24
CA TYR A 84 6.46 -8.02 15.21
C TYR A 84 5.39 -8.92 15.84
N LEU A 85 5.64 -10.23 15.85
CA LEU A 85 4.81 -11.24 16.51
C LEU A 85 5.58 -11.80 17.72
N GLU A 86 5.15 -11.42 18.92
CA GLU A 86 5.64 -12.03 20.15
C GLU A 86 4.69 -13.13 20.64
N THR A 87 5.27 -14.27 21.00
CA THR A 87 4.53 -15.45 21.45
C THR A 87 4.94 -15.82 22.87
N ASP A 88 4.01 -15.70 23.82
CA ASP A 88 4.18 -16.26 25.18
C ASP A 88 4.17 -17.79 25.17
N GLU A 89 3.40 -18.37 24.26
CA GLU A 89 3.33 -19.80 23.98
C GLU A 89 3.44 -20.03 22.46
N PRO A 90 4.12 -21.09 21.99
CA PRO A 90 4.34 -21.29 20.56
C PRO A 90 3.04 -21.34 19.74
N ALA A 91 2.96 -20.50 18.72
CA ALA A 91 1.77 -20.32 17.90
C ALA A 91 1.63 -21.43 16.84
N VAL A 92 0.45 -22.04 16.77
CA VAL A 92 0.13 -23.10 15.78
C VAL A 92 -0.59 -22.56 14.55
N SER A 93 -1.23 -21.41 14.66
CA SER A 93 -1.93 -20.73 13.58
C SER A 93 -1.95 -19.23 13.82
N LEU A 94 -1.96 -18.44 12.75
CA LEU A 94 -2.05 -17.00 12.79
C LEU A 94 -3.02 -16.52 11.70
N MET A 95 -3.90 -15.60 12.06
CA MET A 95 -4.71 -14.84 11.11
C MET A 95 -4.71 -13.39 11.54
N PHE A 96 -4.46 -12.47 10.61
CA PHE A 96 -4.69 -11.04 10.85
C PHE A 96 -5.13 -10.34 9.57
N ILE A 97 -5.84 -9.24 9.76
CA ILE A 97 -6.32 -8.35 8.69
C ILE A 97 -5.74 -6.97 8.99
N THR A 98 -5.28 -6.29 7.96
CA THR A 98 -4.86 -4.89 8.02
C THR A 98 -5.79 -4.08 7.14
N ASP A 99 -6.41 -3.05 7.69
CA ASP A 99 -7.16 -2.04 6.94
C ASP A 99 -6.43 -0.69 7.07
N VAL A 100 -6.21 -0.01 5.95
CA VAL A 100 -5.59 1.32 5.89
C VAL A 100 -6.58 2.37 5.37
N ASP A 101 -6.32 3.66 5.61
CA ASP A 101 -7.09 4.73 4.97
C ASP A 101 -6.80 4.74 3.46
N PRO A 102 -7.77 4.36 2.61
CA PRO A 102 -7.57 4.27 1.16
C PRO A 102 -7.21 5.61 0.51
N GLY A 103 -7.51 6.74 1.17
CA GLY A 103 -7.18 8.07 0.69
C GLY A 103 -5.74 8.46 0.98
N ALA A 104 -5.06 7.81 1.95
CA ALA A 104 -3.75 8.23 2.43
C ALA A 104 -2.66 7.19 2.25
N ILE A 105 -2.99 5.89 2.25
CA ILE A 105 -2.02 4.79 2.17
C ILE A 105 -2.54 3.68 1.26
N ALA A 106 -1.65 3.07 0.48
CA ALA A 106 -1.92 1.84 -0.26
C ALA A 106 -0.95 0.71 0.17
N VAL A 107 -1.48 -0.50 0.35
CA VAL A 107 -0.69 -1.72 0.63
C VAL A 107 -0.20 -2.31 -0.68
N LEU A 108 1.11 -2.26 -0.92
CA LEU A 108 1.72 -2.72 -2.17
C LEU A 108 2.11 -4.20 -2.12
N ASP A 109 2.71 -4.61 -1.00
CA ASP A 109 3.26 -5.96 -0.83
C ASP A 109 3.32 -6.35 0.65
N VAL A 110 3.39 -7.65 0.90
CA VAL A 110 3.63 -8.23 2.23
C VAL A 110 4.74 -9.25 2.10
N VAL A 111 5.91 -8.92 2.66
CA VAL A 111 7.13 -9.74 2.53
C VAL A 111 7.48 -10.41 3.87
N PRO A 112 8.16 -11.57 3.87
CA PRO A 112 8.61 -12.22 5.09
C PRO A 112 9.60 -11.34 5.86
N GLY A 113 9.42 -11.24 7.17
CA GLY A 113 10.40 -10.68 8.09
C GLY A 113 11.45 -11.71 8.50
N SER A 114 12.52 -11.25 9.16
CA SER A 114 13.65 -12.10 9.53
C SER A 114 13.29 -13.30 10.41
N ALA A 115 12.25 -13.20 11.24
CA ALA A 115 11.78 -14.32 12.05
C ALA A 115 11.11 -15.41 11.22
N LEU A 116 10.27 -15.03 10.25
CA LEU A 116 9.63 -15.98 9.35
C LEU A 116 10.66 -16.63 8.40
N GLU A 117 11.65 -15.87 7.93
CA GLU A 117 12.77 -16.43 7.16
C GLU A 117 13.58 -17.46 7.97
N THR A 118 13.85 -17.15 9.24
CA THR A 118 14.56 -18.06 10.17
C THR A 118 13.73 -19.31 10.42
N PHE A 119 12.44 -19.17 10.68
CA PHE A 119 11.50 -20.28 10.83
C PHE A 119 11.52 -21.19 9.60
N GLN A 120 11.41 -20.62 8.39
CA GLN A 120 11.42 -21.37 7.14
C GLN A 120 12.74 -22.13 6.94
N THR A 121 13.85 -21.51 7.33
CA THR A 121 15.18 -22.14 7.25
C THR A 121 15.31 -23.34 8.19
N LEU A 122 14.74 -23.25 9.40
CA LEU A 122 14.83 -24.30 10.42
C LEU A 122 13.82 -25.44 10.22
N TYR A 123 12.59 -25.10 9.84
CA TYR A 123 11.45 -26.02 9.89
C TYR A 123 10.77 -26.23 8.52
N GLY A 124 11.18 -25.48 7.49
CA GLY A 124 10.52 -25.45 6.19
C GLY A 124 9.34 -24.48 6.15
N PRO A 125 8.72 -24.31 4.97
CA PRO A 125 7.58 -23.42 4.80
C PRO A 125 6.36 -23.87 5.62
N PRO A 126 5.53 -22.94 6.11
CA PRO A 126 4.27 -23.29 6.75
C PRO A 126 3.38 -24.15 5.83
N PRO A 127 2.71 -25.19 6.35
CA PRO A 127 1.82 -26.04 5.56
C PRO A 127 0.62 -25.30 4.95
N VAL A 128 0.17 -24.21 5.58
CA VAL A 128 -0.80 -23.27 5.01
C VAL A 128 -0.24 -21.88 5.14
N CYS A 129 -0.19 -21.14 4.03
CA CYS A 129 0.23 -19.75 3.99
C CYS A 129 -0.48 -19.08 2.81
N ASP A 130 -1.47 -18.26 3.12
CA ASP A 130 -2.16 -17.41 2.15
C ASP A 130 -2.04 -15.95 2.60
N ILE A 131 -1.56 -15.13 1.69
CA ILE A 131 -1.49 -13.68 1.82
C ILE A 131 -2.33 -13.10 0.69
N VAL A 132 -3.36 -12.33 1.05
CA VAL A 132 -4.30 -11.72 0.10
C VAL A 132 -4.29 -10.23 0.30
N ILE A 133 -3.71 -9.51 -0.66
CA ILE A 133 -3.84 -8.04 -0.73
C ILE A 133 -5.17 -7.73 -1.42
N TYR A 134 -5.96 -6.83 -0.85
CA TYR A 134 -7.23 -6.46 -1.44
C TYR A 134 -7.01 -5.80 -2.81
N PRO A 135 -7.89 -6.05 -3.81
CA PRO A 135 -7.69 -5.52 -5.17
C PRO A 135 -7.63 -3.99 -5.25
N ASP A 136 -8.18 -3.30 -4.26
CA ASP A 136 -8.17 -1.85 -4.11
C ASP A 136 -6.99 -1.33 -3.27
N LEU A 137 -6.09 -2.22 -2.84
CA LEU A 137 -4.89 -1.94 -2.04
C LEU A 137 -5.18 -1.34 -0.66
N THR A 138 -6.42 -1.44 -0.19
CA THR A 138 -6.88 -0.85 1.08
C THR A 138 -6.55 -1.70 2.29
N GLY A 139 -5.94 -2.86 2.07
CA GLY A 139 -5.65 -3.79 3.13
C GLY A 139 -5.07 -5.11 2.63
N ALA A 140 -4.81 -5.98 3.59
CA ALA A 140 -4.33 -7.32 3.37
C ALA A 140 -4.90 -8.27 4.44
N MET A 141 -5.09 -9.52 4.05
CA MET A 141 -5.43 -10.63 4.94
C MET A 141 -4.31 -11.65 4.87
N VAL A 142 -3.82 -12.05 6.04
CA VAL A 142 -2.79 -13.08 6.19
C VAL A 142 -3.36 -14.25 6.97
N VAL A 143 -3.18 -15.47 6.45
CA VAL A 143 -3.58 -16.72 7.09
C VAL A 143 -2.42 -17.69 7.03
N MET A 144 -1.94 -18.16 8.19
CA MET A 144 -0.88 -19.16 8.27
C MET A 144 -1.22 -20.24 9.29
N THR A 145 -0.86 -21.48 8.95
CA THR A 145 -0.85 -22.61 9.88
C THR A 145 0.55 -23.17 9.93
N PHE A 146 1.10 -23.36 11.12
CA PHE A 146 2.47 -23.82 11.32
C PHE A 146 2.49 -25.33 11.61
N GLY A 147 3.32 -26.07 10.87
CA GLY A 147 3.50 -27.51 11.09
C GLY A 147 4.35 -27.80 12.34
N THR A 148 5.35 -26.97 12.58
CA THR A 148 6.06 -26.84 13.86
C THR A 148 5.62 -25.51 14.47
N PRO A 149 5.19 -25.44 15.73
CA PRO A 149 4.73 -24.18 16.33
C PRO A 149 5.77 -23.05 16.19
N PHE A 150 5.32 -21.84 15.85
CA PHE A 150 6.16 -20.65 15.78
C PHE A 150 6.46 -20.15 17.19
N ASP A 151 7.74 -20.02 17.54
CA ASP A 151 8.20 -19.56 18.85
C ASP A 151 9.13 -18.36 18.67
N SER A 152 8.64 -17.16 18.98
CA SER A 152 9.39 -15.91 18.79
C SER A 152 10.68 -15.84 19.62
N SER A 153 10.77 -16.61 20.72
CA SER A 153 11.99 -16.70 21.52
C SER A 153 13.11 -17.47 20.82
N VAL A 154 12.76 -18.31 19.83
CA VAL A 154 13.69 -19.13 19.05
C VAL A 154 14.04 -18.47 17.72
N VAL A 155 13.05 -17.96 17.00
CA VAL A 155 13.23 -17.45 15.63
C VAL A 155 13.31 -15.92 15.55
N GLY A 156 13.01 -15.21 16.65
CA GLY A 156 12.86 -13.75 16.66
C GLY A 156 11.40 -13.33 16.49
N SER A 157 11.14 -12.02 16.56
CA SER A 157 9.77 -11.48 16.51
C SER A 157 9.42 -10.76 15.22
N GLU A 158 10.36 -10.30 14.39
CA GLU A 158 10.05 -9.59 13.13
C GLU A 158 9.44 -10.56 12.10
N PHE A 159 8.12 -10.58 12.03
CA PHE A 159 7.38 -11.66 11.37
C PHE A 159 7.11 -11.36 9.90
N LEU A 160 6.60 -10.17 9.60
CA LEU A 160 6.28 -9.71 8.24
C LEU A 160 6.66 -8.24 8.11
N ILE A 161 6.78 -7.79 6.86
CA ILE A 161 6.97 -6.38 6.53
C ILE A 161 5.91 -6.00 5.50
N LEU A 162 5.09 -5.00 5.81
CA LEU A 162 4.18 -4.39 4.85
C LEU A 162 4.96 -3.35 4.05
N ARG A 163 4.93 -3.44 2.72
CA ARG A 163 5.41 -2.37 1.86
C ARG A 163 4.23 -1.48 1.50
N LEU A 164 4.33 -0.21 1.83
CA LEU A 164 3.25 0.76 1.75
C LEU A 164 3.63 1.90 0.81
N LEU A 165 2.64 2.55 0.22
CA LEU A 165 2.75 3.81 -0.53
C LEU A 165 2.01 4.91 0.22
N ALA A 166 2.65 6.06 0.44
CA ALA A 166 1.99 7.26 0.92
C ALA A 166 1.28 7.96 -0.24
N VAL A 167 -0.04 8.13 -0.17
CA VAL A 167 -0.87 8.69 -1.26
C VAL A 167 -1.38 10.09 -0.92
N ALA A 168 -1.63 10.39 0.37
CA ALA A 168 -2.06 11.71 0.81
C ALA A 168 -1.72 11.96 2.28
N PRO A 169 -1.81 13.21 2.79
CA PRO A 169 -1.56 13.50 4.18
C PRO A 169 -2.53 12.72 5.08
N LEU A 170 -2.00 12.09 6.12
CA LEU A 170 -2.81 11.46 7.16
C LEU A 170 -3.53 12.55 7.98
N PRO A 171 -4.83 12.38 8.29
CA PRO A 171 -5.45 13.18 9.34
C PRO A 171 -4.66 13.03 10.65
N THR A 172 -4.57 14.11 11.44
CA THR A 172 -3.81 14.16 12.70
C THR A 172 -4.20 13.11 13.76
N GLU A 173 -5.28 12.35 13.55
CA GLU A 173 -5.79 11.28 14.42
C GLU A 173 -6.21 10.02 13.62
N SER A 174 -5.57 9.72 12.49
CA SER A 174 -5.87 8.49 11.74
C SER A 174 -5.12 7.30 12.31
N GLU A 175 -5.86 6.32 12.82
CA GLU A 175 -5.36 4.97 13.02
C GLU A 175 -5.19 4.34 11.63
N ILE A 176 -3.94 4.14 11.22
CA ILE A 176 -3.60 3.54 9.91
C ILE A 176 -3.91 2.04 9.90
N PHE A 177 -4.00 1.40 11.07
CA PHE A 177 -4.15 -0.04 11.18
C PHE A 177 -5.23 -0.38 12.19
N SER A 178 -6.24 -1.13 11.76
CA SER A 178 -7.13 -1.85 12.65
C SER A 178 -6.76 -3.33 12.62
N LEU A 179 -6.16 -3.82 13.70
CA LEU A 179 -5.96 -5.25 13.91
C LEU A 179 -7.16 -5.77 14.72
N THR A 180 -7.90 -6.71 14.17
CA THR A 180 -8.96 -7.40 14.92
C THR A 180 -8.38 -8.63 15.62
N ASP A 181 -8.79 -8.85 16.89
CA ASP A 181 -8.59 -10.09 17.67
C ASP A 181 -7.21 -10.33 18.33
N ILE A 182 -6.48 -9.26 18.61
CA ILE A 182 -5.15 -9.27 19.24
C ILE A 182 -5.12 -8.28 20.42
N GLY A 183 -4.21 -8.46 21.39
CA GLY A 183 -4.09 -7.68 22.64
C GLY A 183 -3.73 -6.19 22.48
N ASP A 184 -2.95 -5.65 23.41
CA ASP A 184 -2.56 -4.23 23.37
C ASP A 184 -1.67 -3.94 22.15
N THR A 185 -2.03 -2.90 21.38
CA THR A 185 -1.27 -2.42 20.21
C THR A 185 -0.54 -1.13 20.57
N ILE A 186 0.78 -1.09 20.37
CA ILE A 186 1.57 0.13 20.54
C ILE A 186 1.64 0.86 19.20
N PHE A 187 1.08 2.07 19.13
CA PHE A 187 1.13 2.93 17.94
C PHE A 187 2.24 3.98 18.05
N THR A 188 3.18 3.95 17.12
CA THR A 188 4.04 5.11 16.80
C THR A 188 3.47 5.83 15.57
N PRO A 189 3.17 7.14 15.62
CA PRO A 189 2.51 7.83 14.52
C PRO A 189 3.44 8.01 13.30
N VAL A 190 2.94 7.69 12.10
CA VAL A 190 3.53 8.12 10.82
C VAL A 190 3.08 9.55 10.54
N SER A 191 3.98 10.41 10.08
CA SER A 191 3.60 11.69 9.49
C SER A 191 3.78 11.60 7.97
N ILE A 192 2.67 11.65 7.22
CA ILE A 192 2.74 11.84 5.77
C ILE A 192 2.75 13.34 5.49
N VAL A 193 3.81 13.81 4.86
CA VAL A 193 4.00 15.23 4.50
C VAL A 193 3.80 15.43 3.01
N ALA A 194 3.45 16.66 2.62
CA ALA A 194 3.31 17.01 1.21
C ALA A 194 4.59 16.69 0.44
N SER A 195 4.44 16.22 -0.80
CA SER A 195 5.57 16.04 -1.72
C SER A 195 6.24 17.37 -2.01
N THR A 196 7.54 17.32 -2.24
CA THR A 196 8.31 18.52 -2.59
C THR A 196 7.83 19.05 -3.95
N PRO A 197 7.50 20.34 -4.09
CA PRO A 197 7.06 20.89 -5.37
C PRO A 197 8.14 20.73 -6.45
N PHE A 198 7.73 20.53 -7.70
CA PHE A 198 8.60 20.45 -8.87
C PHE A 198 8.00 21.23 -10.04
N ARG A 199 8.79 21.44 -11.09
CA ARG A 199 8.30 21.98 -12.37
C ARG A 199 8.19 20.86 -13.38
N ARG A 200 7.02 20.68 -13.98
CA ARG A 200 6.84 19.65 -15.00
C ARG A 200 7.72 19.97 -16.21
N GLY A 201 8.48 18.98 -16.68
CA GLY A 201 9.45 19.11 -17.76
C GLY A 201 10.86 19.55 -17.36
N ASP A 202 11.12 19.92 -16.10
CA ASP A 202 12.47 20.18 -15.56
C ASP A 202 13.05 18.90 -14.91
N VAL A 203 13.45 17.96 -15.78
CA VAL A 203 13.82 16.58 -15.39
C VAL A 203 15.19 16.52 -14.75
N ASN A 204 16.06 17.47 -15.08
CA ASN A 204 17.41 17.59 -14.53
C ASN A 204 17.50 18.57 -13.33
N ALA A 205 16.37 19.14 -12.89
CA ALA A 205 16.23 20.08 -11.79
C ALA A 205 17.12 21.34 -11.90
N ASP A 206 17.34 21.85 -13.11
CA ASP A 206 18.16 23.04 -13.39
C ASP A 206 17.36 24.36 -13.50
N ALA A 207 16.06 24.31 -13.21
CA ALA A 207 15.09 25.40 -13.30
C ALA A 207 14.68 25.79 -14.72
N SER A 208 15.09 25.01 -15.73
CA SER A 208 14.73 25.21 -17.13
C SER A 208 14.04 23.96 -17.66
N CYS A 209 13.08 24.16 -18.57
CA CYS A 209 12.48 23.08 -19.35
C CYS A 209 12.99 23.22 -20.78
N ASP A 210 13.96 22.39 -21.16
CA ASP A 210 14.65 22.48 -22.44
C ASP A 210 14.96 21.11 -23.08
N LEU A 211 15.75 21.12 -24.15
CA LEU A 211 16.07 19.89 -24.90
C LEU A 211 16.85 18.88 -24.04
N THR A 212 17.62 19.35 -23.06
CA THR A 212 18.38 18.47 -22.17
C THR A 212 17.45 17.60 -21.35
N ASP A 213 16.30 18.11 -20.92
CA ASP A 213 15.27 17.34 -20.20
C ASP A 213 14.67 16.24 -21.08
N GLY A 214 14.33 16.56 -22.33
CA GLY A 214 13.87 15.56 -23.30
C GLY A 214 14.91 14.45 -23.54
N VAL A 215 16.19 14.80 -23.56
CA VAL A 215 17.29 13.83 -23.64
C VAL A 215 17.37 13.00 -22.36
N ARG A 216 17.15 13.59 -21.18
CA ARG A 216 17.15 12.88 -19.90
C ARG A 216 16.06 11.83 -19.82
N ILE A 217 14.83 12.15 -20.25
CA ILE A 217 13.73 11.16 -20.31
C ILE A 217 14.15 9.98 -21.19
N LEU A 218 14.68 10.23 -22.39
CA LEU A 218 15.11 9.16 -23.30
C LEU A 218 16.28 8.33 -22.74
N GLN A 219 17.22 8.97 -22.04
CA GLN A 219 18.32 8.28 -21.37
C GLN A 219 17.81 7.42 -20.20
N HIS A 220 16.80 7.89 -19.46
CA HIS A 220 16.16 7.11 -18.43
C HIS A 220 15.51 5.85 -19.01
N LEU A 221 14.70 6.02 -20.05
CA LEU A 221 13.96 4.93 -20.69
C LEU A 221 14.86 3.89 -21.39
N PHE A 222 15.91 4.32 -22.08
CA PHE A 222 16.66 3.45 -23.00
C PHE A 222 18.09 3.16 -22.56
N ALA A 223 18.68 3.99 -21.70
CA ALA A 223 20.04 3.78 -21.19
C ALA A 223 20.06 3.40 -19.70
N GLY A 224 18.92 3.42 -19.01
CA GLY A 224 18.81 3.13 -17.59
C GLY A 224 19.49 4.17 -16.71
N ASN A 225 19.72 5.38 -17.23
CA ASN A 225 20.25 6.48 -16.43
C ASN A 225 19.19 6.92 -15.41
N PRO A 226 19.57 7.27 -14.18
CA PRO A 226 18.62 7.89 -13.26
C PRO A 226 18.21 9.27 -13.80
N ALA A 227 16.93 9.60 -13.67
CA ALA A 227 16.43 10.96 -13.78
C ALA A 227 16.50 11.62 -12.39
N ASP A 228 16.71 12.94 -12.35
CA ASP A 228 16.82 13.67 -11.08
C ASP A 228 15.44 13.91 -10.44
N CYS A 229 14.40 14.04 -11.29
CA CYS A 229 13.00 14.17 -10.89
C CYS A 229 12.11 13.38 -11.85
N LEU A 230 11.49 12.29 -11.37
CA LEU A 230 10.63 11.44 -12.19
C LEU A 230 9.23 12.03 -12.38
N ASP A 231 8.68 12.75 -11.40
CA ASP A 231 7.40 13.44 -11.56
C ASP A 231 7.50 14.56 -12.60
N ALA A 232 8.67 15.21 -12.74
CA ALA A 232 8.91 16.15 -13.82
C ALA A 232 9.02 15.48 -15.20
N ALA A 233 9.39 14.20 -15.23
CA ALA A 233 9.54 13.40 -16.45
C ALA A 233 8.24 12.74 -16.90
N ASP A 234 7.26 12.57 -16.00
CA ASP A 234 5.88 12.22 -16.33
C ASP A 234 5.18 13.50 -16.82
N ILE A 235 4.95 13.59 -18.12
CA ILE A 235 4.51 14.83 -18.76
C ILE A 235 2.99 14.87 -18.89
N ASP A 236 2.34 13.73 -19.13
CA ASP A 236 0.88 13.63 -19.17
C ASP A 236 0.24 13.28 -17.82
N ASN A 237 1.07 13.11 -16.78
CA ASN A 237 0.66 12.91 -15.40
C ASN A 237 -0.18 11.64 -15.23
N ASP A 238 0.28 10.54 -15.85
CA ASP A 238 -0.38 9.23 -15.83
C ASP A 238 0.26 8.23 -14.84
N GLY A 239 1.30 8.67 -14.13
CA GLY A 239 2.06 7.93 -13.13
C GLY A 239 3.09 6.98 -13.70
N GLN A 240 3.45 7.12 -14.98
CA GLN A 240 4.50 6.35 -15.62
C GLN A 240 5.37 7.24 -16.51
N VAL A 241 6.69 7.12 -16.35
CA VAL A 241 7.62 7.72 -17.33
C VAL A 241 7.76 6.79 -18.52
N THR A 242 7.26 7.22 -19.68
CA THR A 242 7.19 6.46 -20.92
C THR A 242 7.63 7.26 -22.15
N LEU A 243 7.66 6.63 -23.33
CA LEU A 243 8.02 7.32 -24.58
C LEU A 243 7.05 8.47 -24.95
N PRO A 244 5.72 8.33 -24.78
CA PRO A 244 4.78 9.45 -24.85
C PRO A 244 5.26 10.73 -24.16
N ASP A 245 5.83 10.64 -22.97
CA ASP A 245 6.29 11.80 -22.20
C ASP A 245 7.40 12.57 -22.91
N ALA A 246 8.41 11.85 -23.38
CA ALA A 246 9.48 12.44 -24.18
C ALA A 246 8.93 13.11 -25.46
N VAL A 247 7.94 12.50 -26.10
CA VAL A 247 7.31 13.05 -27.31
C VAL A 247 6.53 14.32 -26.98
N LEU A 248 5.76 14.34 -25.89
CA LEU A 248 4.98 15.50 -25.45
C LEU A 248 5.88 16.67 -25.07
N LEU A 249 6.99 16.42 -24.36
CA LEU A 249 7.99 17.43 -24.04
C LEU A 249 8.61 18.04 -25.29
N LEU A 250 9.02 17.22 -26.26
CA LEU A 250 9.58 17.73 -27.52
C LEU A 250 8.53 18.49 -28.36
N GLN A 251 7.27 18.06 -28.33
CA GLN A 251 6.17 18.80 -28.98
C GLN A 251 5.95 20.16 -28.33
N PHE A 252 6.00 20.25 -27.00
CA PHE A 252 5.96 21.52 -26.28
C PHE A 252 7.09 22.45 -26.73
N LEU A 253 8.33 21.97 -26.70
CA LEU A 253 9.52 22.76 -27.04
C LEU A 253 9.55 23.27 -28.49
N PHE A 254 9.07 22.47 -29.45
CA PHE A 254 9.21 22.78 -30.88
C PHE A 254 7.94 23.20 -31.59
N GLN A 255 6.77 22.79 -31.11
CA GLN A 255 5.50 22.96 -31.83
C GLN A 255 4.49 23.85 -31.09
N GLY A 256 4.69 24.10 -29.78
CA GLY A 256 3.84 24.99 -28.99
C GLY A 256 2.35 24.59 -28.93
N GLY A 257 2.02 23.34 -29.27
CA GLY A 257 0.65 22.82 -29.37
C GLY A 257 0.08 22.26 -28.06
N VAL A 258 0.96 21.97 -27.09
CA VAL A 258 0.62 21.63 -25.71
C VAL A 258 1.10 22.80 -24.86
N THR A 259 0.31 23.23 -23.87
CA THR A 259 0.77 24.16 -22.84
C THR A 259 1.06 23.35 -21.59
N MET A 260 2.33 23.25 -21.20
CA MET A 260 2.70 22.71 -19.89
C MET A 260 2.63 23.82 -18.84
N ASP A 261 2.22 23.45 -17.64
CA ASP A 261 2.38 24.30 -16.46
C ASP A 261 3.84 24.23 -16.01
N ASP A 262 4.56 25.35 -16.10
CA ASP A 262 5.97 25.49 -15.72
C ASP A 262 6.14 26.03 -14.28
N SER A 263 5.04 26.12 -13.54
CA SER A 263 5.05 26.55 -12.15
C SER A 263 5.47 25.42 -11.21
N CYS A 264 6.01 25.80 -10.05
CA CYS A 264 6.33 24.87 -8.98
C CYS A 264 5.04 24.41 -8.30
N GLN A 265 4.64 23.17 -8.55
CA GLN A 265 3.46 22.57 -7.91
C GLN A 265 3.85 21.23 -7.27
N PRO A 266 3.21 20.85 -6.15
CA PRO A 266 3.23 19.46 -5.70
C PRO A 266 2.63 18.53 -6.76
N ASP A 267 2.93 17.24 -6.64
CA ASP A 267 2.30 16.23 -7.48
C ASP A 267 0.76 16.24 -7.29
N SER A 268 0.04 16.37 -8.41
CA SER A 268 -1.41 16.36 -8.45
C SER A 268 -2.02 14.96 -8.55
N SER A 269 -1.23 13.94 -8.91
CA SER A 269 -1.61 12.54 -8.91
C SER A 269 -0.58 11.67 -8.18
N PRO A 270 -0.44 11.81 -6.85
CA PRO A 270 0.47 11.01 -6.03
C PRO A 270 0.61 9.56 -6.45
N ASP A 271 1.81 9.20 -6.90
CA ASP A 271 2.15 7.83 -7.32
C ASP A 271 3.58 7.47 -6.89
N GLN A 272 4.17 6.42 -7.47
CA GLN A 272 5.48 5.92 -7.04
C GLN A 272 6.67 6.68 -7.64
N LEU A 273 6.41 7.61 -8.55
CA LEU A 273 7.41 8.52 -9.07
C LEU A 273 7.76 9.53 -7.97
N LEU A 274 9.04 9.89 -7.92
CA LEU A 274 9.58 10.76 -6.90
C LEU A 274 10.47 11.82 -7.52
N CYS A 275 10.49 12.98 -6.88
CA CYS A 275 11.37 14.10 -7.20
C CYS A 275 12.31 14.45 -6.05
N PRO A 276 13.36 13.65 -5.83
CA PRO A 276 14.34 13.91 -4.77
C PRO A 276 15.18 15.18 -5.05
N ALA A 277 15.28 15.59 -6.31
CA ALA A 277 15.89 16.86 -6.69
C ALA A 277 14.82 17.77 -7.33
N THR A 278 14.78 19.03 -6.92
CA THR A 278 13.88 20.02 -7.47
C THR A 278 14.54 21.39 -7.48
N SER A 279 14.21 22.19 -8.51
CA SER A 279 14.60 23.59 -8.64
C SER A 279 13.64 24.55 -7.92
N CYS A 280 12.60 24.01 -7.28
CA CYS A 280 11.57 24.78 -6.59
C CYS A 280 12.01 25.24 -5.19
N PRO A 281 11.64 26.47 -4.80
CA PRO A 281 12.03 27.09 -3.53
C PRO A 281 11.28 26.54 -2.31
#